data_AF-A0AAD5E9Y9-F1
#
_entry.id   AF-A0AAD5E9Y9-F1
#
_cell.length_a   1.000
_cell.length_b   1.000
_cell.length_c   1.000
_cell.angle_alpha   90.00
_cell.angle_beta   90.00
_cell.angle_gamma   90.00
#
_symmetry.space_group_name_H-M   'P 1'
#
loop_
_entity.id
_entity.type
_entity.pdbx_description
1 polymer ?
#
loop_
_entity_poly.entity_id
_entity_poly.type
_entity_poly.pdbx_seq_one_letter_code
_entity_poly.pdbx_strand_id
1 'polypeptide(L)'
;MEDDIEHAGLPELSRMIYIEKMDTHITATYQGAPKICFHCRLSGHERKDCPNLQNVQCYRCQGYGHISKHCKNRKTANRFRFLRPKSLT
;
A
#
# COMPACT_ATOMS: atom_id res chain seq x y z
N MET A 1 1.13 58.08 10.95
CA MET A 1 -0.18 57.48 10.65
C MET A 1 0.18 56.20 9.92
N GLU A 2 0.63 55.23 10.72
CA GLU A 2 0.97 53.90 10.24
C GLU A 2 -0.19 53.05 10.73
N ASP A 3 -0.88 52.45 9.78
CA ASP A 3 -2.16 51.80 10.00
C ASP A 3 -1.86 50.44 10.66
N ASP A 4 -2.11 50.35 11.96
CA ASP A 4 -1.99 49.14 12.74
C ASP A 4 -2.97 48.08 12.19
N ILE A 5 -2.50 47.18 11.35
CA ILE A 5 -3.28 46.04 10.89
C ILE A 5 -3.48 45.12 12.09
N GLU A 6 -4.65 45.20 12.72
CA GLU A 6 -5.07 44.29 13.79
C GLU A 6 -5.12 42.85 13.24
N HIS A 7 -4.12 42.03 13.58
CA HIS A 7 -4.09 40.61 13.26
C HIS A 7 -4.98 39.83 14.24
N ALA A 8 -6.28 40.15 14.25
CA ALA A 8 -7.26 39.48 15.07
C ALA A 8 -7.50 38.04 14.58
N GLY A 9 -7.01 37.07 15.35
CA GLY A 9 -7.71 35.79 15.51
C GLY A 9 -7.30 34.63 14.61
N LEU A 10 -6.06 34.57 14.11
CA LEU A 10 -5.54 33.25 13.71
C LEU A 10 -5.27 32.46 14.99
N PRO A 11 -5.90 31.28 15.20
CA PRO A 11 -5.57 30.45 16.34
C PRO A 11 -4.08 30.11 16.26
N GLU A 12 -3.32 30.42 17.32
CA GLU A 12 -1.94 29.97 17.41
C GLU A 12 -1.91 28.46 17.17
N LEU A 13 -0.97 27.98 16.35
CA LEU A 13 -0.83 26.56 16.01
C LEU A 13 -0.61 25.76 17.29
N SER A 14 -1.71 25.32 17.90
CA SER A 14 -1.78 24.76 19.25
C SER A 14 -1.37 23.29 19.32
N ARG A 15 -0.87 22.73 18.22
CA ARG A 15 -0.54 21.31 18.14
C ARG A 15 0.70 21.06 17.31
N MET A 16 1.84 21.38 17.89
CA MET A 16 3.10 20.85 17.40
C MET A 16 3.14 19.34 17.66
N ILE A 17 2.99 18.56 16.61
CA ILE A 17 3.15 17.10 16.67
C ILE A 17 4.65 16.84 16.51
N TYR A 18 5.32 16.50 17.60
CA TYR A 18 6.71 16.02 17.52
C TYR A 18 6.71 14.64 16.87
N ILE A 19 7.26 14.58 15.66
CA ILE A 19 7.52 13.32 14.98
C ILE A 19 8.95 12.91 15.34
N GLU A 20 9.12 11.83 16.13
CA GLU A 20 10.45 11.35 16.57
C GLU A 20 11.35 10.94 15.39
N LYS A 21 10.74 10.49 14.29
CA LYS A 21 11.39 10.17 13.02
C LYS A 21 10.37 10.18 11.89
N MET A 22 10.72 10.74 10.74
CA MET A 22 9.91 10.61 9.52
C MET A 22 9.98 9.17 9.01
N ASP A 23 9.12 8.29 9.51
CA ASP A 23 8.89 6.97 8.92
C ASP A 23 7.96 7.04 7.70
N THR A 24 8.08 8.12 6.91
CA THR A 24 7.50 8.15 5.56
C THR A 24 8.42 7.37 4.64
N HIS A 25 8.46 6.04 4.80
CA HIS A 25 8.91 5.14 3.75
C HIS A 25 7.94 5.26 2.57
N ILE A 26 8.09 6.32 1.79
CA ILE A 26 7.50 6.46 0.47
C ILE A 26 8.39 5.65 -0.45
N THR A 27 7.82 4.68 -1.15
CA THR A 27 8.55 3.88 -2.14
C THR A 27 8.91 4.78 -3.31
N ALA A 28 10.08 5.43 -3.24
CA ALA A 28 10.64 6.15 -4.37
C ALA A 28 11.03 5.12 -5.45
N THR A 29 10.17 4.95 -6.45
CA THR A 29 10.48 4.11 -7.61
C THR A 29 11.22 4.96 -8.65
N TYR A 30 12.56 4.88 -8.65
CA TYR A 30 13.40 5.39 -9.75
C TYR A 30 13.92 4.21 -10.60
N GLN A 31 14.26 4.45 -11.87
CA GLN A 31 14.86 3.42 -12.72
C GLN A 31 16.19 2.94 -12.11
N GLY A 32 16.24 1.68 -11.67
CA GLY A 32 17.40 1.09 -10.99
C GLY A 32 17.26 0.95 -9.47
N ALA A 33 16.12 1.29 -8.87
CA ALA A 33 15.88 1.03 -7.45
C ALA A 33 15.90 -0.48 -7.14
N PRO A 34 16.51 -0.90 -6.02
CA PRO A 34 16.52 -2.31 -5.61
C PRO A 34 15.11 -2.82 -5.39
N LYS A 35 14.86 -4.09 -5.73
CA LYS A 35 13.55 -4.73 -5.51
C LYS A 35 13.17 -4.64 -4.04
N ILE A 36 11.94 -4.23 -3.75
CA ILE A 36 11.41 -4.12 -2.39
C ILE A 36 10.30 -5.15 -2.21
N CYS A 37 10.28 -5.79 -1.05
CA CYS A 37 9.28 -6.77 -0.72
C CYS A 37 8.00 -6.09 -0.27
N PHE A 38 6.92 -6.26 -1.03
CA PHE A 38 5.59 -5.75 -0.68
C PHE A 38 4.93 -6.44 0.54
N HIS A 39 5.59 -7.45 1.12
CA HIS A 39 5.09 -8.13 2.32
C HIS A 39 5.77 -7.63 3.60
N CYS A 40 7.11 -7.69 3.66
CA CYS A 40 7.88 -7.27 4.84
C CYS A 40 8.50 -5.87 4.74
N ARG A 41 8.34 -5.18 3.60
CA ARG A 41 8.89 -3.85 3.30
C ARG A 41 10.43 -3.74 3.31
N LEU A 42 11.13 -4.87 3.33
CA LEU A 42 12.59 -4.91 3.20
C LEU A 42 13.02 -4.85 1.73
N SER A 43 14.16 -4.24 1.46
CA SER A 43 14.81 -4.23 0.15
C SER A 43 15.58 -5.54 -0.11
N GLY A 44 15.95 -5.78 -1.37
CA GLY A 44 16.77 -6.91 -1.80
C GLY A 44 15.98 -8.13 -2.31
N HIS A 45 14.66 -8.19 -2.11
CA HIS A 45 13.82 -9.28 -2.60
C HIS A 45 12.42 -8.79 -2.97
N GLU A 46 11.72 -9.51 -3.85
CA GLU A 46 10.30 -9.28 -4.12
C GLU A 46 9.43 -10.15 -3.21
N ARG A 47 8.11 -9.91 -3.20
CA ARG A 47 7.17 -10.68 -2.37
C ARG A 47 7.34 -12.20 -2.51
N LYS A 48 7.61 -12.69 -3.73
CA LYS A 48 7.74 -14.12 -4.03
C LYS A 48 8.93 -14.78 -3.33
N ASP A 49 10.01 -14.03 -3.15
CA ASP A 49 11.26 -14.48 -2.54
C ASP A 49 11.36 -14.08 -1.07
N CYS A 50 10.23 -13.67 -0.46
CA CYS A 50 10.24 -13.26 0.93
C CYS A 50 10.34 -14.47 1.87
N PRO A 51 11.35 -14.51 2.77
CA PRO A 51 11.55 -15.65 3.66
C PRO A 51 10.35 -15.85 4.61
N ASN A 52 9.68 -14.75 4.98
CA ASN A 52 8.50 -14.78 5.85
C ASN A 52 7.22 -15.24 5.12
N LEU A 53 7.21 -15.29 3.79
CA LEU A 53 6.01 -15.68 3.05
C LEU A 53 5.67 -17.16 3.23
N GLN A 54 6.66 -18.02 3.49
CA GLN A 54 6.46 -19.46 3.65
C GLN A 54 5.52 -19.79 4.82
N ASN A 55 5.58 -18.99 5.90
CA ASN A 55 4.75 -19.19 7.09
C ASN A 55 3.34 -18.57 6.95
N VAL A 56 3.04 -17.91 5.83
CA VAL A 56 1.75 -17.26 5.62
C VAL A 56 0.70 -18.31 5.23
N GLN A 57 -0.27 -18.53 6.12
CA GLN A 57 -1.42 -19.36 5.85
C GLN A 57 -2.51 -18.60 5.08
N CYS A 58 -3.04 -19.24 4.05
CA CYS A 58 -4.14 -18.72 3.26
C CYS A 58 -5.46 -18.86 4.02
N TYR A 59 -6.12 -17.75 4.32
CA TYR A 59 -7.43 -17.76 5.00
C TYR A 59 -8.56 -18.45 4.23
N ARG A 60 -8.36 -18.82 2.96
CA ARG A 60 -9.39 -19.47 2.13
C ARG A 60 -9.20 -20.98 1.99
N CYS A 61 -7.98 -21.42 1.69
CA CYS A 61 -7.69 -22.84 1.44
C CYS A 61 -6.79 -23.46 2.51
N GLN A 62 -6.43 -22.71 3.55
CA GLN A 62 -5.58 -23.14 4.66
C GLN A 62 -4.17 -23.59 4.27
N GLY A 63 -3.80 -23.53 2.99
CA GLY A 63 -2.45 -23.80 2.50
C GLY A 63 -1.48 -22.65 2.78
N TYR A 64 -0.18 -22.93 2.71
CA TYR A 64 0.89 -22.00 3.06
C TYR A 64 1.50 -21.29 1.84
N GLY A 65 2.37 -20.31 2.07
CA GLY A 65 3.10 -19.60 1.01
C GLY A 65 2.29 -18.56 0.25
N HIS A 66 1.02 -18.31 0.61
CA HIS A 66 0.19 -17.33 -0.07
C HIS A 66 -0.99 -16.83 0.79
N ILE A 67 -1.51 -15.64 0.48
CA ILE A 67 -2.75 -15.12 1.07
C ILE A 67 -3.96 -15.42 0.18
N SER A 68 -5.18 -15.28 0.71
CA SER A 68 -6.44 -15.43 -0.02
C SER A 68 -6.50 -14.67 -1.35
N LYS A 69 -5.78 -13.54 -1.46
CA LYS A 69 -5.69 -12.77 -2.70
C LYS A 69 -5.01 -13.54 -3.85
N HIS A 70 -4.03 -14.37 -3.54
CA HIS A 70 -3.24 -15.15 -4.50
C HIS A 70 -3.57 -16.64 -4.47
N CYS A 71 -4.65 -17.03 -3.79
CA CYS A 71 -5.10 -18.41 -3.73
C CYS A 71 -5.48 -18.90 -5.13
N LYS A 72 -4.81 -19.96 -5.61
CA LYS A 72 -5.13 -20.63 -6.88
C LYS A 72 -6.49 -21.33 -6.80
N ASN A 73 -6.84 -21.83 -5.61
CA ASN A 73 -8.14 -22.44 -5.33
C ASN A 73 -9.22 -21.38 -5.01
N ARG A 74 -9.14 -20.21 -5.67
CA ARG A 74 -10.25 -19.29 -5.72
C ARG A 74 -11.35 -20.03 -6.48
N LYS A 75 -12.31 -20.63 -5.76
CA LYS A 75 -13.62 -20.98 -6.32
C LYS A 75 -14.01 -19.77 -7.17
N THR A 76 -13.96 -19.95 -8.49
CA THR A 76 -14.16 -18.88 -9.45
C THR A 76 -15.63 -18.53 -9.36
N ALA A 77 -15.99 -17.66 -8.41
CA ALA A 77 -17.20 -16.89 -8.52
C ALA A 77 -17.02 -16.09 -9.81
N ASN A 78 -17.68 -16.60 -10.84
CA ASN A 78 -17.65 -16.20 -12.23
C ASN A 78 -17.55 -14.66 -12.33
N ARG A 79 -16.33 -14.14 -12.54
CA ARG A 79 -16.07 -12.68 -12.62
C ARG A 79 -16.51 -12.09 -13.96
N PHE A 80 -17.19 -12.87 -14.79
CA PHE A 80 -17.67 -12.49 -16.12
C PHE A 80 -19.08 -11.88 -16.12
N ARG A 81 -19.55 -11.30 -15.00
CA ARG A 81 -20.86 -10.61 -15.00
C ARG A 81 -20.86 -9.22 -15.68
N PHE A 82 -19.71 -8.69 -16.10
CA PHE A 82 -19.61 -7.35 -16.69
C PHE A 82 -18.78 -7.21 -17.97
N LEU A 83 -18.31 -8.31 -18.58
CA LEU A 83 -17.77 -8.19 -19.94
C LEU A 83 -18.93 -8.14 -20.92
N ARG A 84 -19.42 -6.92 -21.20
CA ARG A 84 -20.24 -6.67 -22.40
C ARG A 84 -19.36 -7.01 -23.61
N PRO A 85 -19.70 -8.01 -24.44
CA PRO A 85 -19.00 -8.19 -25.69
C PRO A 85 -19.18 -6.92 -26.52
N LYS A 86 -18.08 -6.31 -26.98
CA LYS A 86 -18.17 -5.28 -28.01
C LYS A 86 -18.76 -5.96 -29.25
N SER A 87 -19.91 -5.48 -29.70
CA SER A 87 -20.46 -5.84 -31.01
C SER A 87 -19.42 -5.48 -32.07
N LEU A 88 -18.90 -6.48 -32.77
CA LEU A 88 -18.20 -6.27 -34.03
C LEU A 88 -19.27 -5.91 -35.06
N THR A 89 -19.36 -4.62 -35.39
CA THR A 89 -19.84 -4.16 -36.70
C THR A 89 -18.64 -4.03 -37.62
#